data_AF-A0A416G6G9-F1
#
_entry.id   AF-A0A416G6G9-F1
#
_cell.length_a   1.000
_cell.length_b   1.000
_cell.length_c   1.000
_cell.angle_alpha   90.00
_cell.angle_beta   90.00
_cell.angle_gamma   90.00
#
_symmetry.space_group_name_H-M   'P 1'
#
loop_
_entity.id
_entity.type
_entity.pdbx_description
1 polymer ?
#
loop_
_entity_poly.entity_id
_entity_poly.type
_entity_poly.pdbx_seq_one_letter_code
_entity_poly.pdbx_strand_id
1 'polypeptide(L)'
;MKKNSFDKVIDKNLNKYINLPLEEHEYFQEFYNNPTVEMQDYYKWRSASILCFGIHYYSFWYNPNEEDFKGIIDAFAMAYIAHIMYLYDKEKKYTRTLVEGVPLFLSILSFGEEREINLMFHAIIGLIRDSLNKKYFINHQDRTLQEAFLLYDAYTNAANHEIWKEYITKPLIQDYQRGFDIILSDNEDEINSVLSDMMKHHRKTAHIESFTSNEFYSTEWRVFPIEIIALMRYRYLQGKSIDFIEHEVLSKFIPYLKKAEYTLSPKIEAAKTKIYEILSLG
;
A
#
# COMPACT_ATOMS: atom_id res chain seq x y z
N MET A 1 29.65 -5.11 -8.15
CA MET A 1 28.21 -5.42 -8.02
C MET A 1 27.50 -4.97 -9.28
N LYS A 2 26.65 -5.81 -9.91
CA LYS A 2 25.78 -5.35 -10.99
C LYS A 2 24.85 -4.27 -10.42
N LYS A 3 24.74 -3.13 -11.11
CA LYS A 3 23.84 -2.04 -10.70
C LYS A 3 22.40 -2.56 -10.78
N ASN A 4 21.64 -2.48 -9.69
CA ASN A 4 20.26 -2.97 -9.68
C ASN A 4 19.47 -2.10 -10.66
N SER A 5 18.80 -2.74 -11.62
CA SER A 5 18.08 -2.01 -12.67
C SER A 5 16.99 -1.09 -12.10
N PHE A 6 16.53 -1.39 -10.89
CA PHE A 6 15.53 -0.63 -10.14
C PHE A 6 16.08 0.65 -9.49
N ASP A 7 17.39 0.79 -9.28
CA ASP A 7 18.01 1.99 -8.70
C ASP A 7 17.61 3.26 -9.47
N LYS A 8 17.56 3.18 -10.81
CA LYS A 8 17.13 4.29 -11.66
C LYS A 8 15.68 4.72 -11.41
N VAL A 9 14.81 3.75 -11.08
CA VAL A 9 13.40 4.00 -10.78
C VAL A 9 13.28 4.68 -9.43
N ILE A 10 14.04 4.21 -8.43
CA ILE A 10 14.13 4.84 -7.10
C ILE A 10 14.62 6.28 -7.23
N ASP A 11 15.76 6.51 -7.88
CA ASP A 11 16.34 7.85 -8.02
C ASP A 11 15.41 8.81 -8.77
N LYS A 12 14.81 8.37 -9.89
CA LYS A 12 13.88 9.20 -10.68
C LYS A 12 12.71 9.69 -9.83
N ASN A 13 12.17 8.83 -8.97
CA ASN A 13 10.91 9.09 -8.27
C ASN A 13 11.12 9.71 -6.88
N LEU A 14 12.21 9.36 -6.20
CA LEU A 14 12.37 9.62 -4.77
C LEU A 14 13.54 10.53 -4.39
N ASN A 15 14.55 10.73 -5.27
CA ASN A 15 15.72 11.55 -4.93
C ASN A 15 15.37 13.01 -4.54
N LYS A 16 14.21 13.51 -4.96
CA LYS A 16 13.70 14.82 -4.53
C LYS A 16 13.39 14.89 -3.03
N TYR A 17 13.03 13.77 -2.38
CA TYR A 17 12.63 13.75 -0.97
C TYR A 17 13.81 13.79 0.01
N ILE A 18 15.03 13.45 -0.45
CA ILE A 18 16.25 13.65 0.35
C ILE A 18 16.89 15.03 0.13
N ASN A 19 16.40 15.78 -0.85
CA ASN A 19 16.86 17.14 -1.19
C ASN A 19 15.70 18.14 -1.09
N LEU A 20 14.82 17.95 -0.10
CA LEU A 20 13.67 18.83 0.10
C LEU A 20 14.12 20.26 0.46
N PRO A 21 13.37 21.29 0.03
CA PRO A 21 13.51 22.63 0.59
C PRO A 21 13.38 22.58 2.12
N LEU A 22 14.11 23.47 2.82
CA LEU A 22 14.12 23.53 4.28
C LEU A 22 12.70 23.64 4.86
N GLU A 23 11.84 24.46 4.24
CA GLU A 23 10.45 24.66 4.66
C GLU A 23 9.61 23.38 4.59
N GLU A 24 9.80 22.54 3.56
CA GLU A 24 9.08 21.26 3.45
C GLU A 24 9.58 20.25 4.48
N HIS A 25 10.88 20.26 4.77
CA HIS A 25 11.46 19.44 5.83
C HIS A 25 10.96 19.86 7.22
N GLU A 26 10.93 21.16 7.50
CA GLU A 26 10.40 21.72 8.75
C GLU A 26 8.90 21.39 8.92
N TYR A 27 8.10 21.57 7.86
CA TYR A 27 6.69 21.18 7.85
C TYR A 27 6.50 19.69 8.15
N PHE A 28 7.26 18.81 7.49
CA PHE A 28 7.20 17.38 7.75
C PHE A 28 7.56 17.04 9.20
N GLN A 29 8.66 17.60 9.70
CA GLN A 29 9.09 17.36 11.08
C GLN A 29 8.08 17.87 12.09
N GLU A 30 7.48 19.04 11.87
CA GLU A 30 6.42 19.58 12.74
C GLU A 30 5.22 18.63 12.77
N PHE A 31 4.72 18.22 11.60
CA PHE A 31 3.58 17.32 11.50
C PHE A 31 3.87 15.96 12.12
N TYR A 32 4.99 15.33 11.78
CA TYR A 32 5.36 14.01 12.28
C TYR A 32 5.52 14.02 13.81
N ASN A 33 6.03 15.15 14.35
CA ASN A 33 6.21 15.30 15.78
C ASN A 33 4.92 15.65 16.54
N ASN A 34 3.97 16.32 15.89
CA ASN A 34 2.70 16.73 16.48
C ASN A 34 1.56 16.60 15.45
N PRO A 35 1.09 15.38 15.13
CA PRO A 35 0.07 15.19 14.10
C PRO A 35 -1.26 15.84 14.48
N THR A 36 -1.89 16.53 13.53
CA THR A 36 -3.22 17.12 13.73
C THR A 36 -4.28 16.01 13.76
N VAL A 37 -5.37 16.22 14.51
CA VAL A 37 -6.52 15.29 14.55
C VAL A 37 -7.81 15.96 14.09
N GLU A 38 -7.68 17.07 13.35
CA GLU A 38 -8.83 17.79 12.81
C GLU A 38 -9.37 17.04 11.58
N MET A 39 -10.66 16.69 11.58
CA MET A 39 -11.25 15.82 10.54
C MET A 39 -11.12 16.34 9.10
N GLN A 40 -10.95 17.64 8.91
CA GLN A 40 -10.78 18.26 7.58
C GLN A 40 -9.32 18.25 7.09
N ASP A 41 -8.36 17.87 7.93
CA ASP A 41 -6.93 17.89 7.64
C ASP A 41 -6.41 16.63 6.92
N TYR A 42 -7.29 15.81 6.32
CA TYR A 42 -6.87 14.58 5.62
C TYR A 42 -5.89 14.86 4.47
N TYR A 43 -5.91 16.06 3.89
CA TYR A 43 -4.90 16.48 2.90
C TYR A 43 -3.51 16.65 3.54
N LYS A 44 -3.42 17.21 4.76
CA LYS A 44 -2.15 17.36 5.49
C LYS A 44 -1.57 15.99 5.82
N TRP A 45 -2.42 15.08 6.31
CA TRP A 45 -2.07 13.68 6.55
C TRP A 45 -1.55 13.00 5.27
N ARG A 46 -2.26 13.19 4.14
CA ARG A 46 -1.82 12.62 2.87
C ARG A 46 -0.48 13.22 2.41
N SER A 47 -0.30 14.53 2.43
CA SER A 47 0.97 15.16 2.06
C SER A 47 2.12 14.68 2.94
N ALA A 48 1.91 14.64 4.26
CA ALA A 48 2.91 14.14 5.20
C ALA A 48 3.24 12.65 4.96
N SER A 49 2.24 11.82 4.59
CA SER A 49 2.49 10.41 4.26
C SER A 49 3.42 10.24 3.05
N ILE A 50 3.27 11.08 2.01
CA ILE A 50 4.10 11.02 0.81
C ILE A 50 5.55 11.39 1.16
N LEU A 51 5.73 12.44 1.96
CA LEU A 51 7.05 12.88 2.42
C LEU A 51 7.72 11.81 3.29
N CYS A 52 7.00 11.28 4.27
CA CYS A 52 7.45 10.20 5.15
C CYS A 52 7.92 8.98 4.34
N PHE A 53 7.07 8.51 3.43
CA PHE A 53 7.39 7.39 2.55
C PHE A 53 8.63 7.69 1.71
N GLY A 54 8.68 8.87 1.07
CA GLY A 54 9.77 9.24 0.18
C GLY A 54 11.13 9.28 0.87
N ILE A 55 11.19 9.86 2.08
CA ILE A 55 12.40 9.94 2.90
C ILE A 55 12.85 8.54 3.32
N HIS A 56 11.96 7.79 3.98
CA HIS A 56 12.34 6.50 4.56
C HIS A 56 12.57 5.43 3.50
N TYR A 57 11.75 5.36 2.45
CA TYR A 57 11.93 4.32 1.43
C TYR A 57 13.18 4.55 0.58
N TYR A 58 13.56 5.80 0.31
CA TYR A 58 14.83 6.09 -0.37
C TYR A 58 16.02 5.59 0.46
N SER A 59 16.07 5.93 1.75
CA SER A 59 17.13 5.49 2.67
C SER A 59 17.15 3.97 2.83
N PHE A 60 15.98 3.35 3.04
CA PHE A 60 15.81 1.90 3.12
C PHE A 60 16.33 1.19 1.87
N TRP A 61 16.05 1.71 0.67
CA TRP A 61 16.45 1.06 -0.58
C TRP A 61 17.97 0.86 -0.66
N TYR A 62 18.74 1.87 -0.29
CA TYR A 62 20.20 1.85 -0.38
C TYR A 62 20.87 1.23 0.84
N ASN A 63 20.26 1.38 2.03
CA ASN A 63 20.76 0.81 3.27
C ASN A 63 19.59 0.25 4.12
N PRO A 64 19.08 -0.95 3.79
CA PRO A 64 17.92 -1.51 4.47
C PRO A 64 18.13 -1.60 5.98
N ASN A 65 17.21 -1.03 6.75
CA ASN A 65 17.23 -1.06 8.20
C ASN A 65 15.82 -0.96 8.79
N GLU A 66 15.68 -1.31 10.07
CA GLU A 66 14.41 -1.38 10.79
C GLU A 66 13.75 -0.01 11.01
N GLU A 67 14.55 1.04 11.19
CA GLU A 67 14.05 2.39 11.45
C GLU A 67 13.34 2.93 10.20
N ASP A 68 13.99 2.85 9.05
CA ASP A 68 13.37 3.26 7.79
C ASP A 68 12.21 2.36 7.39
N PHE A 69 12.30 1.05 7.65
CA PHE A 69 11.16 0.17 7.38
C PHE A 69 9.94 0.54 8.24
N LYS A 70 10.17 0.88 9.52
CA LYS A 70 9.12 1.42 10.38
C LYS A 70 8.55 2.73 9.84
N GLY A 71 9.40 3.64 9.36
CA GLY A 71 8.96 4.88 8.72
C GLY A 71 8.08 4.68 7.48
N ILE A 72 8.35 3.65 6.67
CA ILE A 72 7.48 3.26 5.55
C ILE A 72 6.09 2.83 6.05
N ILE A 73 6.03 2.06 7.13
CA ILE A 73 4.77 1.60 7.71
C ILE A 73 4.00 2.77 8.34
N ASP A 74 4.69 3.68 9.03
CA ASP A 74 4.11 4.92 9.54
C ASP A 74 3.50 5.74 8.40
N ALA A 75 4.18 5.84 7.26
CA ALA A 75 3.65 6.51 6.08
C ALA A 75 2.34 5.86 5.57
N PHE A 76 2.26 4.52 5.53
CA PHE A 76 1.02 3.83 5.16
C PHE A 76 -0.10 4.08 6.18
N ALA A 77 0.20 4.06 7.48
CA ALA A 77 -0.77 4.40 8.51
C ALA A 77 -1.27 5.84 8.39
N MET A 78 -0.39 6.80 8.10
CA MET A 78 -0.76 8.21 7.84
C MET A 78 -1.69 8.33 6.62
N ALA A 79 -1.40 7.61 5.53
CA ALA A 79 -2.24 7.60 4.33
C ALA A 79 -3.62 6.94 4.59
N TYR A 80 -3.65 5.92 5.45
CA TYR A 80 -4.86 5.25 5.93
C TYR A 80 -5.71 6.18 6.80
N ILE A 81 -5.11 6.89 7.75
CA ILE A 81 -5.78 7.89 8.58
C ILE A 81 -6.47 8.94 7.68
N ALA A 82 -5.75 9.47 6.69
CA ALA A 82 -6.34 10.37 5.71
C ALA A 82 -7.53 9.75 4.97
N HIS A 83 -7.53 8.42 4.74
CA HIS A 83 -8.59 7.74 3.99
C HIS A 83 -9.83 7.61 4.85
N ILE A 84 -9.65 7.17 6.09
CA ILE A 84 -10.74 7.10 7.05
C ILE A 84 -11.34 8.48 7.27
N MET A 85 -10.54 9.51 7.52
CA MET A 85 -11.04 10.88 7.68
C MET A 85 -11.88 11.35 6.48
N TYR A 86 -11.42 11.06 5.25
CA TYR A 86 -12.15 11.40 4.03
C TYR A 86 -13.53 10.74 3.92
N LEU A 87 -13.68 9.48 4.35
CA LEU A 87 -14.96 8.78 4.27
C LEU A 87 -16.04 9.42 5.16
N TYR A 88 -15.60 9.98 6.29
CA TYR A 88 -16.47 10.62 7.27
C TYR A 88 -16.60 12.13 7.04
N ASP A 89 -15.82 12.73 6.12
CA ASP A 89 -16.00 14.10 5.66
C ASP A 89 -17.23 14.19 4.74
N LYS A 90 -18.29 14.85 5.22
CA LYS A 90 -19.52 15.08 4.43
C LYS A 90 -19.31 16.01 3.24
N GLU A 91 -18.33 16.91 3.32
CA GLU A 91 -18.08 17.91 2.29
C GLU A 91 -17.21 17.34 1.15
N LYS A 92 -16.43 16.28 1.43
CA LYS A 92 -15.53 15.59 0.49
C LYS A 92 -14.75 16.57 -0.40
N LYS A 93 -14.18 17.62 0.21
CA LYS A 93 -13.53 18.74 -0.49
C LYS A 93 -12.49 18.31 -1.53
N TYR A 94 -11.79 17.20 -1.27
CA TYR A 94 -10.86 16.61 -2.24
C TYR A 94 -11.26 15.18 -2.59
N THR A 95 -11.20 14.82 -3.87
CA THR A 95 -11.58 13.47 -4.31
C THR A 95 -10.44 12.49 -4.05
N ARG A 96 -10.74 11.39 -3.33
CA ARG A 96 -9.86 10.22 -3.28
C ARG A 96 -10.30 9.20 -4.33
N THR A 97 -9.34 8.45 -4.87
CA THR A 97 -9.57 7.57 -6.01
C THR A 97 -9.08 6.17 -5.73
N LEU A 98 -9.61 5.19 -6.47
CA LEU A 98 -9.22 3.79 -6.34
C LEU A 98 -7.74 3.56 -6.67
N VAL A 99 -7.15 4.36 -7.54
CA VAL A 99 -5.72 4.31 -7.90
C VAL A 99 -4.81 4.55 -6.70
N GLU A 100 -5.26 5.36 -5.73
CA GLU A 100 -4.54 5.53 -4.46
C GLU A 100 -5.01 4.56 -3.39
N GLY A 101 -6.32 4.32 -3.32
CA GLY A 101 -6.92 3.54 -2.26
C GLY A 101 -6.55 2.06 -2.31
N VAL A 102 -6.52 1.45 -3.49
CA VAL A 102 -6.33 0.00 -3.63
C VAL A 102 -4.92 -0.45 -3.22
N PRO A 103 -3.83 0.17 -3.68
CA PRO A 103 -2.50 -0.21 -3.21
C PRO A 103 -2.28 0.11 -1.71
N LEU A 104 -2.95 1.14 -1.20
CA LEU A 104 -2.99 1.38 0.24
C LEU A 104 -3.74 0.26 0.97
N PHE A 105 -4.83 -0.26 0.42
CA PHE A 105 -5.53 -1.40 1.01
C PHE A 105 -4.64 -2.64 1.07
N LEU A 106 -3.87 -2.92 0.02
CA LEU A 106 -2.83 -3.98 0.03
C LEU A 106 -1.77 -3.73 1.11
N SER A 107 -1.37 -2.47 1.33
CA SER A 107 -0.48 -2.09 2.44
C SER A 107 -1.10 -2.41 3.80
N ILE A 108 -2.37 -2.07 4.00
CA ILE A 108 -3.07 -2.35 5.26
C ILE A 108 -3.32 -3.85 5.46
N LEU A 109 -3.61 -4.61 4.41
CA LEU A 109 -3.65 -6.08 4.46
C LEU A 109 -2.30 -6.70 4.87
N SER A 110 -1.20 -6.01 4.59
CA SER A 110 0.15 -6.50 4.85
C SER A 110 0.69 -6.12 6.23
N PHE A 111 0.27 -4.98 6.77
CA PHE A 111 0.92 -4.33 7.92
C PHE A 111 -0.05 -3.81 8.99
N GLY A 112 -1.36 -3.73 8.71
CA GLY A 112 -2.37 -3.27 9.67
C GLY A 112 -2.94 -4.40 10.50
N GLU A 113 -3.75 -4.05 11.51
CA GLU A 113 -4.49 -5.02 12.32
C GLU A 113 -5.85 -5.31 11.68
N GLU A 114 -6.57 -6.30 12.22
CA GLU A 114 -7.89 -6.72 11.70
C GLU A 114 -8.87 -5.55 11.61
N ARG A 115 -8.82 -4.62 12.57
CA ARG A 115 -9.64 -3.41 12.58
C ARG A 115 -9.36 -2.53 11.37
N GLU A 116 -8.09 -2.18 11.12
CA GLU A 116 -7.68 -1.36 9.97
C GLU A 116 -8.05 -2.05 8.66
N ILE A 117 -7.83 -3.37 8.55
CA ILE A 117 -8.15 -4.17 7.37
C ILE A 117 -9.65 -4.08 7.06
N ASN A 118 -10.51 -4.30 8.05
CA ASN A 118 -11.96 -4.23 7.87
C ASN A 118 -12.45 -2.82 7.54
N LEU A 119 -11.91 -1.78 8.21
CA LEU A 119 -12.24 -0.40 7.90
C LEU A 119 -11.83 -0.01 6.48
N MET A 120 -10.63 -0.44 6.05
CA MET A 120 -10.12 -0.16 4.71
C MET A 120 -10.90 -0.92 3.62
N PHE A 121 -11.35 -2.15 3.87
CA PHE A 121 -12.26 -2.86 2.98
C PHE A 121 -13.53 -2.04 2.70
N HIS A 122 -14.21 -1.58 3.76
CA HIS A 122 -15.42 -0.77 3.62
C HIS A 122 -15.13 0.59 2.97
N ALA A 123 -13.95 1.17 3.20
CA ALA A 123 -13.48 2.37 2.52
C ALA A 123 -13.43 2.17 1.01
N ILE A 124 -12.83 1.07 0.55
CA ILE A 124 -12.73 0.74 -0.88
C ILE A 124 -14.12 0.53 -1.48
N ILE A 125 -15.02 -0.19 -0.80
CA ILE A 125 -16.41 -0.35 -1.26
C ILE A 125 -17.11 1.01 -1.41
N GLY A 126 -16.90 1.93 -0.45
CA GLY A 126 -17.38 3.30 -0.54
C GLY A 126 -16.86 4.05 -1.76
N LEU A 127 -15.55 3.96 -2.04
CA LEU A 127 -14.92 4.58 -3.20
C LEU A 127 -15.43 4.01 -4.53
N ILE A 128 -15.68 2.69 -4.61
CA ILE A 128 -16.27 2.06 -5.80
C ILE A 128 -17.67 2.63 -6.04
N ARG A 129 -18.52 2.67 -5.02
CA ARG A 129 -19.89 3.19 -5.12
C ARG A 129 -19.92 4.67 -5.51
N ASP A 130 -19.05 5.48 -4.91
CA ASP A 130 -18.88 6.89 -5.28
C ASP A 130 -18.45 7.03 -6.75
N SER A 131 -17.55 6.18 -7.22
CA SER A 131 -17.06 6.19 -8.60
C SER A 131 -18.15 5.86 -9.61
N LEU A 132 -18.94 4.81 -9.32
CA LEU A 132 -20.09 4.41 -10.13
C LEU A 132 -21.14 5.52 -10.21
N ASN A 133 -21.44 6.19 -9.09
CA ASN A 133 -22.41 7.29 -9.03
C ASN A 133 -21.96 8.51 -9.84
N LYS A 134 -20.67 8.83 -9.81
CA LYS A 134 -20.11 10.03 -10.45
C LYS A 134 -19.74 9.82 -11.93
N LYS A 135 -19.95 8.62 -12.49
CA LYS A 135 -19.57 8.25 -13.87
C LYS A 135 -18.10 8.59 -14.18
N TYR A 136 -17.19 8.41 -13.21
CA TYR A 136 -15.78 8.73 -13.44
C TYR A 136 -15.18 7.85 -14.54
N PHE A 137 -14.23 8.41 -15.28
CA PHE A 137 -13.49 7.74 -16.37
C PHE A 137 -12.46 6.71 -15.90
N ILE A 138 -12.19 6.64 -14.59
CA ILE A 138 -11.27 5.65 -14.03
C ILE A 138 -11.98 4.31 -14.03
N ASN A 139 -11.38 3.30 -14.66
CA ASN A 139 -11.88 1.94 -14.59
C ASN A 139 -11.84 1.48 -13.12
N HIS A 140 -13.01 1.36 -12.49
CA HIS A 140 -13.13 0.89 -11.10
C HIS A 140 -12.65 -0.55 -10.96
N GLN A 141 -12.61 -1.31 -12.04
CA GLN A 141 -12.04 -2.66 -12.10
C GLN A 141 -10.53 -2.57 -12.29
N ASP A 142 -9.87 -1.81 -11.44
CA ASP A 142 -8.41 -1.79 -11.36
C ASP A 142 -7.91 -3.23 -11.17
N ARG A 143 -6.77 -3.56 -11.77
CA ARG A 143 -6.30 -4.95 -11.78
C ARG A 143 -5.86 -5.41 -10.39
N THR A 144 -5.29 -4.49 -9.61
CA THR A 144 -4.90 -4.76 -8.22
C THR A 144 -6.09 -4.77 -7.26
N LEU A 145 -7.27 -4.28 -7.69
CA LEU A 145 -8.48 -4.30 -6.84
C LEU A 145 -8.95 -5.73 -6.57
N GLN A 146 -9.01 -6.55 -7.62
CA GLN A 146 -9.39 -7.96 -7.46
C GLN A 146 -8.39 -8.69 -6.57
N GLU A 147 -7.09 -8.46 -6.74
CA GLU A 147 -6.04 -9.04 -5.90
C GLU A 147 -6.22 -8.66 -4.42
N ALA A 148 -6.48 -7.37 -4.14
CA ALA A 148 -6.72 -6.90 -2.78
C ALA A 148 -7.95 -7.59 -2.15
N PHE A 149 -9.03 -7.77 -2.91
CA PHE A 149 -10.21 -8.47 -2.43
C PHE A 149 -10.01 -9.98 -2.24
N LEU A 150 -9.29 -10.65 -3.14
CA LEU A 150 -8.94 -12.06 -2.99
C LEU A 150 -8.07 -12.28 -1.75
N LEU A 151 -7.10 -11.40 -1.49
CA LEU A 151 -6.30 -11.42 -0.27
C LEU A 151 -7.15 -11.16 0.97
N TYR A 152 -8.04 -10.18 0.93
CA TYR A 152 -8.98 -9.91 2.02
C TYR A 152 -9.86 -11.14 2.33
N ASP A 153 -10.39 -11.81 1.31
CA ASP A 153 -11.14 -13.06 1.50
C ASP A 153 -10.27 -14.16 2.11
N ALA A 154 -9.01 -14.27 1.70
CA ALA A 154 -8.08 -15.24 2.28
C ALA A 154 -7.82 -14.97 3.78
N TYR A 155 -7.71 -13.69 4.19
CA TYR A 155 -7.55 -13.33 5.60
C TYR A 155 -8.82 -13.49 6.43
N THR A 156 -9.99 -13.25 5.84
CA THR A 156 -11.27 -13.22 6.55
C THR A 156 -12.12 -14.47 6.34
N ASN A 157 -11.55 -15.50 5.70
CA ASN A 157 -12.26 -16.71 5.30
C ASN A 157 -13.55 -16.40 4.52
N ALA A 158 -13.43 -15.49 3.55
CA ALA A 158 -14.49 -15.06 2.63
C ALA A 158 -15.76 -14.47 3.29
N ALA A 159 -15.65 -13.94 4.51
CA ALA A 159 -16.80 -13.42 5.28
C ALA A 159 -17.62 -12.36 4.53
N ASN A 160 -16.98 -11.56 3.66
CA ASN A 160 -17.63 -10.48 2.90
C ASN A 160 -17.51 -10.65 1.38
N HIS A 161 -17.31 -11.88 0.87
CA HIS A 161 -17.16 -12.16 -0.56
C HIS A 161 -18.32 -11.60 -1.40
N GLU A 162 -19.54 -11.78 -0.92
CA GLU A 162 -20.76 -11.34 -1.60
C GLU A 162 -20.84 -9.82 -1.79
N ILE A 163 -20.18 -9.04 -0.92
CA ILE A 163 -20.20 -7.57 -0.97
C ILE A 163 -19.38 -7.05 -2.14
N TRP A 164 -18.23 -7.67 -2.45
CA TRP A 164 -17.29 -7.12 -3.42
C TRP A 164 -17.34 -7.81 -4.78
N LYS A 165 -17.77 -9.08 -4.84
CA LYS A 165 -17.73 -9.87 -6.08
C LYS A 165 -18.49 -9.24 -7.25
N GLU A 166 -19.55 -8.48 -6.98
CA GLU A 166 -20.34 -7.80 -8.01
C GLU A 166 -19.56 -6.68 -8.72
N TYR A 167 -18.54 -6.11 -8.07
CA TYR A 167 -17.74 -5.02 -8.60
C TYR A 167 -16.60 -5.50 -9.51
N ILE A 168 -16.32 -6.82 -9.53
CA ILE A 168 -15.25 -7.42 -10.33
C ILE A 168 -15.85 -8.26 -11.45
N THR A 169 -15.80 -7.76 -12.68
CA THR A 169 -16.27 -8.50 -13.87
C THR A 169 -15.16 -8.83 -14.86
N LYS A 170 -13.92 -8.45 -14.56
CA LYS A 170 -12.73 -8.78 -15.35
C LYS A 170 -11.89 -9.78 -14.58
N PRO A 171 -11.23 -10.73 -15.27
CA PRO A 171 -10.28 -11.60 -14.62
C PRO A 171 -9.04 -10.83 -14.19
N LEU A 172 -8.38 -11.34 -13.15
CA LEU A 172 -7.08 -10.88 -12.70
C LEU A 172 -6.04 -11.12 -13.81
N ILE A 173 -4.98 -10.32 -13.84
CA ILE A 173 -3.87 -10.58 -14.78
C ILE A 173 -3.33 -11.98 -14.51
N GLN A 174 -3.03 -12.70 -15.58
CA GLN A 174 -2.55 -14.08 -15.52
C GLN A 174 -1.37 -14.27 -14.54
N ASP A 175 -0.40 -13.36 -14.54
CA ASP A 175 0.77 -13.43 -13.64
C ASP A 175 0.35 -13.31 -12.16
N TYR A 176 -0.54 -12.36 -11.84
CA TYR A 176 -1.07 -12.17 -10.48
C TYR A 176 -2.00 -13.32 -10.05
N GLN A 177 -2.84 -13.83 -10.95
CA GLN A 177 -3.68 -15.01 -10.69
C GLN A 177 -2.83 -16.24 -10.38
N ARG A 178 -1.83 -16.51 -11.22
CA ARG A 178 -0.90 -17.62 -10.98
C ARG A 178 -0.17 -17.43 -9.65
N GLY A 179 0.25 -16.20 -9.34
CA GLY A 179 0.85 -15.84 -8.06
C GLY A 179 -0.04 -16.29 -6.90
N PHE A 180 -1.29 -15.83 -6.87
CA PHE A 180 -2.27 -16.19 -5.85
C PHE A 180 -2.50 -17.71 -5.75
N ASP A 181 -2.64 -18.41 -6.88
CA ASP A 181 -2.94 -19.84 -6.93
C ASP A 181 -1.82 -20.70 -6.32
N ILE A 182 -0.56 -20.28 -6.48
CA ILE A 182 0.60 -21.09 -6.07
C ILE A 182 1.35 -20.53 -4.86
N ILE A 183 0.96 -19.37 -4.31
CA ILE A 183 1.72 -18.68 -3.27
C ILE A 183 1.91 -19.50 -1.99
N LEU A 184 1.11 -20.54 -1.75
CA LEU A 184 1.25 -21.46 -0.61
C LEU A 184 1.90 -22.82 -0.95
N SER A 185 2.30 -23.01 -2.21
CA SER A 185 3.02 -24.19 -2.68
C SER A 185 4.37 -24.36 -1.97
N ASP A 186 4.88 -25.58 -1.91
CA ASP A 186 6.25 -25.87 -1.42
C ASP A 186 7.29 -25.84 -2.56
N ASN A 187 6.85 -25.60 -3.81
CA ASN A 187 7.75 -25.48 -4.96
C ASN A 187 8.37 -24.08 -5.02
N GLU A 188 9.54 -23.92 -4.39
CA GLU A 188 10.28 -22.65 -4.29
C GLU A 188 10.67 -22.08 -5.66
N ASP A 189 11.07 -22.92 -6.61
CA ASP A 189 11.44 -22.50 -7.97
C ASP A 189 10.24 -21.90 -8.72
N GLU A 190 9.07 -22.51 -8.56
CA GLU A 190 7.86 -22.01 -9.20
C GLU A 190 7.42 -20.67 -8.62
N ILE A 191 7.54 -20.51 -7.30
CA ILE A 191 7.25 -19.25 -6.62
C ILE A 191 8.24 -18.17 -7.06
N ASN A 192 9.54 -18.46 -7.10
CA ASN A 192 10.54 -17.51 -7.61
C ASN A 192 10.23 -17.07 -9.06
N SER A 193 9.82 -18.03 -9.90
CA SER A 193 9.42 -17.74 -11.29
C SER A 193 8.22 -16.79 -11.33
N VAL A 194 7.13 -17.08 -10.60
CA VAL A 194 5.91 -16.27 -10.69
C VAL A 194 6.10 -14.88 -10.10
N LEU A 195 6.82 -14.74 -8.97
CA LEU A 195 7.12 -13.43 -8.38
C LEU A 195 7.99 -12.59 -9.32
N SER A 196 8.90 -13.22 -10.06
CA SER A 196 9.69 -12.55 -11.10
C SER A 196 8.82 -12.08 -12.27
N ASP A 197 7.83 -12.85 -12.69
CA ASP A 197 6.90 -12.48 -13.75
C ASP A 197 5.98 -11.32 -13.32
N MET A 198 5.47 -11.36 -12.07
CA MET A 198 4.74 -10.23 -11.48
C MET A 198 5.60 -8.96 -11.43
N MET A 199 6.89 -9.06 -11.05
CA MET A 199 7.81 -7.92 -11.08
C MET A 199 8.06 -7.36 -12.49
N LYS A 200 8.08 -8.21 -13.53
CA LYS A 200 8.13 -7.74 -14.93
C LYS A 200 6.88 -6.95 -15.27
N HIS A 201 5.70 -7.43 -14.85
CA HIS A 201 4.43 -6.71 -15.03
C HIS A 201 4.47 -5.35 -14.34
N HIS A 202 4.78 -5.33 -13.03
CA HIS A 202 4.89 -4.13 -12.21
C HIS A 202 5.75 -3.07 -12.89
N ARG A 203 6.98 -3.44 -13.27
CA ARG A 203 7.93 -2.52 -13.92
C ARG A 203 7.39 -1.98 -15.24
N LYS A 204 6.78 -2.82 -16.06
CA LYS A 204 6.21 -2.40 -17.35
C LYS A 204 5.09 -1.37 -17.15
N THR A 205 4.22 -1.57 -16.15
CA THR A 205 3.06 -0.71 -15.90
C THR A 205 3.44 0.56 -15.13
N ALA A 206 4.33 0.46 -14.14
CA ALA A 206 4.78 1.58 -13.30
C ALA A 206 5.47 2.72 -14.08
N HIS A 207 5.95 2.47 -15.30
CA HIS A 207 6.50 3.52 -16.17
C HIS A 207 5.45 4.34 -16.92
N ILE A 208 4.18 3.91 -16.95
CA ILE A 208 3.12 4.56 -17.72
C ILE A 208 2.69 5.85 -17.00
N GLU A 209 2.73 6.99 -17.69
CA GLU A 209 2.33 8.30 -17.17
C GLU A 209 0.85 8.58 -17.48
N SER A 210 -0.04 7.63 -17.13
CA SER A 210 -1.48 7.73 -17.34
C SER A 210 -2.24 7.32 -16.10
N PHE A 211 -2.98 8.26 -15.53
CA PHE A 211 -3.76 8.04 -14.32
C PHE A 211 -4.90 7.02 -14.51
N THR A 212 -5.43 6.88 -15.72
CA THR A 212 -6.57 5.98 -16.00
C THR A 212 -6.15 4.55 -16.34
N SER A 213 -4.87 4.32 -16.63
CA SER A 213 -4.37 3.03 -17.12
C SER A 213 -3.15 2.50 -16.38
N ASN A 214 -2.71 3.20 -15.32
CA ASN A 214 -1.61 2.77 -14.47
C ASN A 214 -2.15 2.61 -13.04
N GLU A 215 -2.37 1.35 -12.65
CA GLU A 215 -2.73 0.97 -11.26
C GLU A 215 -1.67 1.41 -10.23
N PHE A 216 -0.44 1.62 -10.66
CA PHE A 216 0.69 2.10 -9.86
C PHE A 216 1.00 3.58 -10.10
N TYR A 217 0.01 4.41 -10.47
CA TYR A 217 0.28 5.79 -10.90
C TYR A 217 1.00 6.64 -9.84
N SER A 218 0.61 6.52 -8.57
CA SER A 218 1.21 7.29 -7.47
C SER A 218 2.67 6.92 -7.25
N THR A 219 3.49 7.90 -6.87
CA THR A 219 4.94 7.77 -6.77
C THR A 219 5.36 6.57 -5.93
N GLU A 220 4.71 6.35 -4.80
CA GLU A 220 4.98 5.26 -3.85
C GLU A 220 4.79 3.89 -4.50
N TRP A 221 3.69 3.72 -5.23
CA TRP A 221 3.32 2.46 -5.85
C TRP A 221 4.16 2.16 -7.09
N ARG A 222 4.72 3.16 -7.76
CA ARG A 222 5.72 2.90 -8.83
C ARG A 222 6.96 2.19 -8.32
N VAL A 223 7.37 2.50 -7.09
CA VAL A 223 8.65 2.09 -6.51
C VAL A 223 8.51 0.99 -5.46
N PHE A 224 7.33 0.81 -4.87
CA PHE A 224 7.06 -0.19 -3.85
C PHE A 224 6.02 -1.18 -4.40
N PRO A 225 6.44 -2.39 -4.81
CA PRO A 225 5.56 -3.40 -5.41
C PRO A 225 4.67 -4.04 -4.33
N ILE A 226 3.72 -3.28 -3.79
CA ILE A 226 2.92 -3.67 -2.63
C ILE A 226 2.06 -4.91 -2.92
N GLU A 227 1.60 -5.06 -4.15
CA GLU A 227 0.80 -6.19 -4.60
C GLU A 227 1.57 -7.52 -4.44
N ILE A 228 2.85 -7.50 -4.78
CA ILE A 228 3.74 -8.65 -4.60
C ILE A 228 4.12 -8.84 -3.14
N ILE A 229 4.41 -7.75 -2.43
CA ILE A 229 4.78 -7.79 -1.01
C ILE A 229 3.62 -8.34 -0.16
N ALA A 230 2.37 -7.99 -0.48
CA ALA A 230 1.20 -8.47 0.22
C ALA A 230 1.03 -10.00 0.08
N LEU A 231 1.30 -10.55 -1.10
CA LEU A 231 1.33 -12.01 -1.32
C LEU A 231 2.46 -12.69 -0.55
N MET A 232 3.66 -12.10 -0.54
CA MET A 232 4.77 -12.59 0.28
C MET A 232 4.42 -12.59 1.77
N ARG A 233 3.72 -11.54 2.24
CA ARG A 233 3.24 -11.48 3.63
C ARG A 233 2.21 -12.54 3.93
N TYR A 234 1.22 -12.69 3.06
CA TYR A 234 0.22 -13.72 3.21
C TYR A 234 0.87 -15.11 3.33
N ARG A 235 1.83 -15.44 2.45
CA ARG A 235 2.62 -16.68 2.55
C ARG A 235 3.26 -16.87 3.93
N TYR A 236 3.98 -15.85 4.39
CA TYR A 236 4.66 -15.90 5.68
C TYR A 236 3.69 -16.10 6.85
N LEU A 237 2.57 -15.39 6.86
CA LEU A 237 1.54 -15.51 7.89
C LEU A 237 0.84 -16.87 7.90
N GLN A 238 0.79 -17.56 6.75
CA GLN A 238 0.35 -18.96 6.65
C GLN A 238 1.43 -19.99 7.08
N GLY A 239 2.54 -19.52 7.67
CA GLY A 239 3.61 -20.38 8.19
C GLY A 239 4.56 -20.93 7.14
N LYS A 240 4.52 -20.42 5.90
CA LYS A 240 5.41 -20.83 4.82
C LYS A 240 6.66 -19.94 4.78
N SER A 241 7.80 -20.51 4.40
CA SER A 241 9.06 -19.75 4.27
C SER A 241 8.99 -18.74 3.12
N ILE A 242 9.69 -17.62 3.26
CA ILE A 242 9.95 -16.63 2.19
C ILE A 242 11.44 -16.41 1.96
N ASP A 243 12.31 -17.17 2.62
CA ASP A 243 13.78 -16.97 2.59
C ASP A 243 14.42 -17.34 1.25
N PHE A 244 13.78 -18.22 0.49
CA PHE A 244 14.24 -18.68 -0.81
C PHE A 244 14.00 -17.65 -1.94
N ILE A 245 13.35 -16.52 -1.67
CA ILE A 245 13.00 -15.54 -2.70
C ILE A 245 14.26 -14.75 -3.11
N GLU A 246 14.69 -14.91 -4.36
CA GLU A 246 15.98 -14.37 -4.83
C GLU A 246 15.87 -13.07 -5.64
N HIS A 247 14.65 -12.67 -6.02
CA HIS A 247 14.46 -11.52 -6.91
C HIS A 247 15.09 -10.23 -6.34
N GLU A 248 15.89 -9.53 -7.16
CA GLU A 248 16.78 -8.43 -6.73
C GLU A 248 16.11 -7.27 -5.96
N VAL A 249 14.81 -7.08 -6.18
CA VAL A 249 13.99 -6.08 -5.46
C VAL A 249 13.37 -6.70 -4.21
N LEU A 250 12.79 -7.91 -4.33
CA LEU A 250 11.94 -8.50 -3.30
C LEU A 250 12.77 -9.03 -2.13
N SER A 251 13.96 -9.55 -2.41
CA SER A 251 14.86 -10.11 -1.40
C SER A 251 15.30 -9.08 -0.34
N LYS A 252 15.33 -7.79 -0.70
CA LYS A 252 15.62 -6.69 0.24
C LYS A 252 14.60 -6.59 1.38
N PHE A 253 13.36 -7.01 1.15
CA PHE A 253 12.28 -6.91 2.12
C PHE A 253 12.21 -8.11 3.05
N ILE A 254 12.71 -9.29 2.65
CA ILE A 254 12.55 -10.55 3.38
C ILE A 254 12.79 -10.42 4.89
N PRO A 255 13.92 -9.84 5.37
CA PRO A 255 14.16 -9.74 6.81
C PRO A 255 13.06 -8.95 7.56
N TYR A 256 12.48 -7.97 6.89
CA TYR A 256 11.51 -7.03 7.44
C TYR A 256 10.07 -7.52 7.32
N LEU A 257 9.81 -8.57 6.54
CA LEU A 257 8.49 -9.16 6.33
C LEU A 257 8.16 -10.30 7.29
N LYS A 258 9.11 -10.71 8.13
CA LYS A 258 9.01 -11.89 9.02
C LYS A 258 8.59 -11.55 10.45
N LYS A 259 7.81 -10.49 10.64
CA LYS A 259 7.19 -10.21 11.94
C LYS A 259 5.73 -10.62 11.90
N ALA A 260 5.24 -11.13 13.03
CA ALA A 260 3.82 -11.42 13.20
C ALA A 260 2.98 -10.13 13.10
N GLU A 261 3.47 -9.05 13.71
CA GLU A 261 2.79 -7.76 13.82
C GLU A 261 3.77 -6.61 13.64
N TYR A 262 3.23 -5.43 13.32
CA TYR A 262 4.00 -4.22 13.07
C TYR A 262 3.48 -3.09 13.94
N THR A 263 4.41 -2.42 14.61
CA THR A 263 4.08 -1.31 15.50
C THR A 263 4.38 0.01 14.83
N LEU A 264 3.47 0.97 14.96
CA LEU A 264 3.69 2.34 14.53
C LEU A 264 4.63 3.10 15.49
N SER A 265 5.10 4.27 15.08
CA SER A 265 5.71 5.20 16.04
C SER A 265 4.66 5.69 17.04
N PRO A 266 5.04 5.96 18.30
CA PRO A 266 4.07 6.31 19.35
C PRO A 266 3.17 7.50 19.01
N LYS A 267 3.69 8.46 18.24
CA LYS A 267 2.95 9.67 17.83
C LYS A 267 1.88 9.36 16.79
N ILE A 268 2.21 8.53 15.81
CA ILE A 268 1.25 8.11 14.78
C ILE A 268 0.19 7.19 15.40
N GLU A 269 0.57 6.26 16.27
CA GLU A 269 -0.37 5.38 17.00
C GLU A 269 -1.36 6.18 17.86
N ALA A 270 -0.85 7.17 18.62
CA ALA A 270 -1.69 8.03 19.45
C ALA A 270 -2.68 8.86 18.61
N ALA A 271 -2.23 9.40 17.48
CA ALA A 271 -3.08 10.15 16.58
C ALA A 271 -4.15 9.25 15.91
N LYS A 272 -3.78 8.05 15.46
CA LYS A 272 -4.72 7.04 14.92
C LYS A 272 -5.82 6.72 15.93
N THR A 273 -5.43 6.42 17.18
CA THR A 273 -6.35 6.12 18.28
C THR A 273 -7.32 7.28 18.53
N LYS A 274 -6.81 8.52 18.60
CA LYS A 274 -7.65 9.70 18.81
C LYS A 274 -8.64 9.95 17.67
N ILE A 275 -8.26 9.65 16.43
CA ILE A 275 -9.16 9.75 15.28
C ILE A 275 -10.27 8.70 15.35
N TYR A 276 -9.95 7.47 15.78
CA TYR A 276 -10.98 6.46 16.04
C TYR A 276 -11.98 6.90 17.11
N GLU A 277 -11.52 7.51 18.19
CA GLU A 277 -12.40 8.07 19.23
C GLU A 277 -13.33 9.15 18.66
N ILE A 278 -12.79 10.11 17.91
CA ILE A 278 -13.56 11.19 17.28
C ILE A 278 -14.63 10.64 16.33
N LEU A 279 -14.29 9.60 15.58
CA LEU A 279 -15.19 8.96 14.62
C LEU A 279 -16.13 7.92 15.24
N SER A 280 -16.03 7.69 16.56
CA SER A 280 -16.78 6.62 17.24
C SER A 280 -16.54 5.23 16.61
N LEU A 281 -15.30 4.96 16.22
CA LEU A 281 -14.83 3.68 15.68
C LEU A 281 -14.19 2.78 16.77
N GLY A 282 -14.57 3.03 18.03
CA GLY A 282 -14.05 2.36 19.23
C GLY A 282 -14.42 0.90 19.34
#